data_AF-A0AB73TB55-F1
#
_entry.id   AF-A0AB73TB55-F1
#
_cell.length_a   1.000
_cell.length_b   1.000
_cell.length_c   1.000
_cell.angle_alpha   90.00
_cell.angle_beta   90.00
_cell.angle_gamma   90.00
#
_symmetry.space_group_name_H-M   'P 1'
#
loop_
_entity.id
_entity.type
_entity.pdbx_description
1 polymer ?
#
loop_
_entity_poly.entity_id
_entity_poly.type
_entity_poly.pdbx_seq_one_letter_code
_entity_poly.pdbx_strand_id
1 'polypeptide(L)' 'MSESAKKIITAIVILIIFIVCLALVIVGQRNIGLSGLLTMLAGLAGLVFLLWLYNRQYK' A
#
# COMPACT_ATOMS: atom_id res chain seq x y z
N MET A 1 -16.79 17.96 10.26
CA MET A 1 -16.52 16.51 10.41
C MET A 1 -15.91 16.27 11.77
N SER A 2 -16.40 15.29 12.52
CA SER A 2 -15.80 14.93 13.82
C SER A 2 -14.39 14.37 13.63
N GLU A 3 -13.52 14.57 14.62
CA GLU A 3 -12.15 14.06 14.62
C GLU A 3 -12.10 12.53 14.49
N SER A 4 -13.08 11.84 15.07
CA SER A 4 -13.28 10.39 14.91
C SER A 4 -13.57 10.01 13.46
N ALA A 5 -14.44 10.76 12.76
CA ALA A 5 -14.76 10.49 11.36
C ALA A 5 -13.53 10.66 10.46
N LYS A 6 -12.69 11.68 10.70
CA LYS A 6 -11.42 11.87 9.96
C LYS A 6 -10.49 10.67 10.13
N LYS A 7 -10.32 10.17 11.37
CA LYS A 7 -9.48 9.00 11.66
C LYS A 7 -9.96 7.74 10.94
N ILE A 8 -11.27 7.49 10.96
CA ILE A 8 -11.87 6.33 10.28
C ILE A 8 -11.65 6.43 8.77
N ILE A 9 -11.87 7.59 8.16
CA ILE A 9 -11.65 7.78 6.72
C ILE A 9 -10.18 7.56 6.38
N THR A 10 -9.25 8.12 7.15
CA THR A 10 -7.81 7.89 6.93
C THR A 10 -7.45 6.41 7.03
N ALA A 11 -8.00 5.68 8.00
CA ALA A 11 -7.78 4.25 8.14
C ALA A 11 -8.31 3.45 6.93
N ILE A 12 -9.50 3.79 6.43
CA ILE A 12 -10.09 3.16 5.25
C ILE A 12 -9.22 3.43 4.01
N VAL A 13 -8.75 4.67 3.82
CA VAL A 13 -7.87 5.03 2.70
C VAL A 13 -6.56 4.22 2.75
N ILE A 14 -5.93 4.15 3.93
CA ILE A 14 -4.71 3.36 4.13
C ILE A 14 -4.95 1.88 3.80
N LEU A 15 -6.08 1.32 4.25
CA LEU A 15 -6.45 -0.06 3.97
C LEU A 15 -6.64 -0.33 2.47
N ILE A 16 -7.31 0.57 1.75
CA ILE A 16 -7.50 0.46 0.30
C ILE A 16 -6.15 0.48 -0.41
N ILE A 17 -5.27 1.42 -0.06
CA ILE A 17 -3.92 1.51 -0.66
C ILE A 17 -3.14 0.22 -0.39
N PHE A 18 -3.20 -0.31 0.84
CA PHE A 18 -2.56 -1.57 1.19
C PHE A 18 -3.03 -2.74 0.30
N ILE A 19 -4.34 -2.89 0.10
CA ILE A 19 -4.92 -3.94 -0.76
C ILE A 19 -4.45 -3.77 -2.21
N VAL A 20 -4.42 -2.54 -2.73
CA VAL A 20 -3.93 -2.26 -4.09
C VAL A 20 -2.46 -2.66 -4.23
N CYS A 21 -1.61 -2.28 -3.28
CA CYS A 21 -0.19 -2.67 -3.29
C CYS A 21 -0.01 -4.18 -3.25
N LEU A 22 -0.80 -4.90 -2.45
CA LEU A 22 -0.79 -6.37 -2.41
C LEU A 22 -1.23 -6.97 -3.75
N ALA A 23 -2.27 -6.42 -4.37
CA ALA A 23 -2.76 -6.86 -5.67
C ALA A 23 -1.70 -6.68 -6.78
N LEU A 24 -0.96 -5.56 -6.77
CA LEU A 24 0.15 -5.33 -7.70
C LEU A 24 1.24 -6.40 -7.57
N VAL A 25 1.60 -6.78 -6.34
CA VAL A 25 2.58 -7.87 -6.12
C VAL A 25 2.06 -9.20 -6.66
N ILE A 26 0.80 -9.55 -6.38
CA ILE A 26 0.20 -10.81 -6.83
C ILE A 26 0.07 -10.86 -8.36
N VAL A 27 -0.35 -9.76 -8.99
CA VAL A 27 -0.48 -9.67 -10.46
C VAL A 27 0.88 -9.68 -11.12
N GLY A 28 1.86 -8.98 -10.55
CA GLY A 28 3.23 -8.96 -11.06
C GLY A 28 3.90 -10.34 -11.02
N GLN A 29 3.62 -11.16 -10.00
CA GLN A 29 4.05 -12.57 -9.92
C GLN A 29 3.47 -13.43 -11.05
N ARG A 30 2.22 -13.17 -11.47
CA ARG A 30 1.54 -13.93 -12.53
C ARG A 30 2.02 -13.55 -13.94
N ASN A 31 2.65 -12.39 -14.10
CA ASN A 31 3.14 -11.90 -15.39
C ASN A 31 4.66 -12.07 -15.48
N ILE A 32 5.12 -13.17 -16.08
CA ILE A 32 6.56 -13.45 -16.22
C ILE A 32 7.20 -12.50 -17.22
N GLY A 33 8.10 -11.62 -16.75
CA GLY A 33 8.86 -10.68 -17.58
C GLY A 33 9.17 -9.37 -16.85
N LEU A 34 9.85 -8.45 -17.54
CA LEU A 34 10.25 -7.15 -16.99
C LEU A 34 9.06 -6.33 -16.49
N SER A 35 7.93 -6.40 -17.21
CA SER A 35 6.69 -5.71 -16.82
C SER A 35 6.13 -6.21 -15.49
N GLY A 36 6.08 -7.52 -15.27
CA GLY A 36 5.65 -8.10 -13.99
C GLY A 36 6.62 -7.78 -12.85
N LEU A 37 7.93 -7.79 -13.12
CA LEU A 37 8.95 -7.36 -12.16
C LEU A 37 8.73 -5.92 -11.71
N LEU A 38 8.56 -4.98 -12.65
CA LEU A 38 8.30 -3.57 -12.32
C LEU A 38 6.99 -3.39 -11.54
N THR A 39 5.95 -4.15 -11.90
CA THR A 39 4.66 -4.15 -11.20
C THR A 39 4.81 -4.62 -9.75
N MET A 40 5.60 -5.67 -9.51
CA MET A 40 5.91 -6.13 -8.14
C MET A 40 6.70 -5.08 -7.36
N LEU A 41 7.72 -4.49 -7.97
CA LEU A 41 8.55 -3.47 -7.33
C LEU A 41 7.72 -2.24 -6.94
N ALA A 42 6.77 -1.82 -7.78
CA ALA A 42 5.84 -0.74 -7.47
C ALA A 42 4.94 -1.09 -6.26
N GLY A 43 4.39 -2.31 -6.23
CA GLY A 43 3.60 -2.80 -5.09
C GLY A 43 4.42 -2.84 -3.80
N LEU A 44 5.64 -3.38 -3.85
CA LEU A 44 6.55 -3.46 -2.69
C LEU A 44 6.97 -2.08 -2.20
N ALA A 45 7.31 -1.16 -3.10
CA ALA A 45 7.65 0.22 -2.74
C ALA A 45 6.49 0.90 -1.99
N GLY A 46 5.25 0.68 -2.43
CA GLY A 46 4.05 1.16 -1.73
C GLY A 46 3.88 0.57 -0.33
N LEU A 47 4.12 -0.73 -0.15
CA LEU A 47 4.06 -1.38 1.17
C LEU A 47 5.14 -0.86 2.12
N VAL A 48 6.37 -0.68 1.65
CA VAL A 48 7.46 -0.11 2.45
C VAL A 48 7.16 1.33 2.83
N PHE A 49 6.61 2.13 1.92
CA PHE A 49 6.19 3.50 2.20
C PHE A 49 5.09 3.57 3.26
N LEU A 50 4.07 2.69 3.17
CA LEU A 50 3.02 2.56 4.19
C LEU A 50 3.60 2.20 5.56
N LEU A 51 4.55 1.25 5.60
CA LEU A 51 5.23 0.87 6.83
C LEU A 51 6.03 2.04 7.42
N TRP A 52 6.70 2.82 6.57
CA TRP A 52 7.41 4.02 7.00
C TRP A 52 6.46 5.08 7.58
N LEU A 53 5.32 5.33 6.92
CA LEU A 53 4.29 6.25 7.43
C LEU A 53 3.73 5.80 8.78
N TYR A 54 3.48 4.51 8.94
CA TYR A 54 3.06 3.93 10.20
C TYR A 54 4.13 4.16 11.28
N ASN A 55 5.38 3.77 11.01
CA ASN A 55 6.49 3.91 11.96
C ASN A 55 6.78 5.36 12.37
N ARG A 56 6.51 6.33 11.49
CA ARG A 56 6.66 7.76 11.81
C ARG A 56 5.69 8.24 12.89
N GLN A 57 4.56 7.56 13.10
CA GLN A 57 3.63 7.90 14.18
C GLN A 57 4.06 7.39 15.55
N TYR A 58 5.00 6.43 15.59
CA TYR A 58 5.52 5.83 16.84
C TYR A 58 6.92 6.35 17.22
N LYS A 59 7.48 7.29 16.44
CA LYS A 59 8.69 8.05 16.76
C LYS A 59 8.30 9.45 17.22
#